data_AF-A0A1A9UIP5-F1
#
_entry.id   AF-A0A1A9UIP5-F1
#
_cell.length_a   1.000
_cell.length_b   1.000
_cell.length_c   1.000
_cell.angle_alpha   90.00
_cell.angle_beta   90.00
_cell.angle_gamma   90.00
#
_symmetry.space_group_name_H-M   'P 1'
#
loop_
_entity.id
_entity.type
_entity.pdbx_description
1 polymer ?
#
loop_
_entity_poly.entity_id
_entity_poly.type
_entity_poly.pdbx_seq_one_letter_code
_entity_poly.pdbx_strand_id
1 'polypeptide(L)'
;MLKLTRISTYTKSKDNNVILGTRSGQPIMYTVDENGAVDMLMFNKNFNTKAVTQMEVIAEENPLFVLTDTMIHVYDISRKGNNFTFIYNSQFTKGCSLFTNDVKVTTGETAIKI
;
A
#
# COMPACT_ATOMS: atom_id res chain seq x y z
N MET A 1 9.50 15.52 13.49
CA MET A 1 9.04 16.32 12.33
C MET A 1 9.21 15.49 11.06
N LEU A 2 8.13 15.05 10.40
CA LEU A 2 8.23 14.47 9.06
C LEU A 2 8.83 15.54 8.13
N LYS A 3 10.01 15.27 7.57
CA LYS A 3 10.46 16.04 6.40
C LYS A 3 9.61 15.58 5.21
N LEU A 4 8.49 16.28 4.98
CA LEU A 4 7.57 16.11 3.84
C LEU A 4 8.31 16.01 2.49
N THR A 5 9.52 16.55 2.39
CA THR A 5 10.41 16.50 1.22
C THR A 5 10.82 15.10 0.75
N ARG A 6 10.55 14.04 1.52
CA ARG A 6 10.88 12.65 1.15
C ARG A 6 9.68 11.82 0.70
N ILE A 7 8.45 12.35 0.73
CA ILE A 7 7.27 11.64 0.25
C ILE A 7 7.27 11.63 -1.28
N SER A 8 6.95 10.50 -1.88
CA SER A 8 6.86 10.32 -3.33
C SER A 8 5.44 9.99 -3.80
N THR A 9 4.65 9.32 -2.96
CA THR A 9 3.27 8.93 -3.27
C THR A 9 2.51 8.64 -1.98
N TYR A 10 1.19 8.50 -2.06
CA TYR A 10 0.35 8.14 -0.92
C TYR A 10 -0.85 7.31 -1.36
N THR A 11 -1.43 6.58 -0.41
CA THR A 11 -2.72 5.90 -0.57
C THR A 11 -3.44 5.84 0.78
N LYS A 12 -4.66 5.32 0.81
CA LYS A 12 -5.45 5.14 2.04
C LYS A 12 -5.76 3.67 2.27
N SER A 13 -5.76 3.25 3.53
CA SER A 13 -6.30 1.95 3.92
C SER A 13 -7.84 2.00 4.00
N LYS A 14 -8.46 0.83 4.18
CA LYS A 14 -9.90 0.69 4.42
C LYS A 14 -10.40 1.54 5.60
N ASP A 15 -9.59 1.69 6.65
CA ASP A 15 -9.93 2.45 7.85
C ASP A 15 -9.52 3.93 7.77
N ASN A 16 -9.34 4.46 6.56
CA ASN A 16 -8.90 5.84 6.30
C ASN A 16 -7.52 6.21 6.87
N ASN A 17 -6.69 5.23 7.25
CA ASN A 17 -5.30 5.50 7.60
C ASN A 17 -4.52 5.92 6.34
N VAL A 18 -3.65 6.91 6.48
CA VAL A 18 -2.83 7.43 5.39
C VAL A 18 -1.54 6.62 5.31
N ILE A 19 -1.26 6.06 4.14
CA ILE A 19 0.00 5.36 3.86
C ILE A 19 0.83 6.24 2.95
N LEU A 20 2.03 6.60 3.39
CA LEU A 20 2.97 7.44 2.66
C LEU A 20 4.11 6.59 2.13
N GLY A 21 4.33 6.64 0.81
CA GLY A 21 5.49 6.07 0.15
C GLY A 21 6.60 7.11 0.10
N THR A 22 7.84 6.69 0.37
CA THR A 22 8.98 7.61 0.42
C THR A 22 9.98 7.36 -0.71
N ARG A 23 10.72 8.41 -1.07
CA ARG A 23 11.88 8.36 -1.98
C ARG A 23 13.02 7.49 -1.43
N SER A 24 13.03 7.23 -0.12
CA SER A 24 13.94 6.28 0.53
C SER A 24 13.46 4.83 0.50
N GLY A 25 12.29 4.56 -0.11
CA GLY A 25 11.77 3.21 -0.33
C GLY A 25 10.95 2.61 0.80
N GLN A 26 10.67 3.41 1.84
CA GLN A 26 9.95 2.96 3.02
C GLN A 26 8.50 3.48 2.98
N PRO A 27 7.48 2.61 3.03
CA PRO A 27 6.12 3.01 3.35
C PRO A 27 5.98 3.26 4.85
N ILE A 28 5.12 4.22 5.20
CA ILE A 28 4.80 4.59 6.58
C ILE A 28 3.29 4.80 6.68
N MET A 29 2.63 4.20 7.67
CA MET A 29 1.19 4.37 7.90
C MET A 29 0.95 5.28 9.10
N TYR A 30 0.03 6.22 8.95
CA TYR A 30 -0.46 7.12 9.98
C TYR A 30 -1.97 6.99 10.12
N THR A 31 -2.47 7.10 11.35
CA THR A 31 -3.87 7.43 11.59
C THR A 31 -4.02 8.95 11.71
N VAL A 32 -5.20 9.45 11.39
CA VAL A 32 -5.59 10.85 11.55
C VAL A 32 -6.94 10.85 12.24
N ASP A 33 -7.01 11.44 13.43
CA ASP A 33 -8.26 11.54 14.17
C ASP A 33 -9.14 12.71 13.68
N GLU A 34 -10.34 12.85 14.25
CA GLU A 34 -11.30 13.91 13.90
C GLU A 34 -10.78 15.32 14.21
N ASN A 35 -9.83 15.45 15.15
CA ASN A 35 -9.21 16.72 15.52
C ASN A 35 -7.96 17.02 14.67
N GLY A 36 -7.60 16.13 13.74
CA GLY A 36 -6.41 16.23 12.91
C GLY A 36 -5.12 15.81 13.62
N ALA A 37 -5.19 15.17 14.79
CA ALA A 37 -4.04 14.56 15.44
C ALA A 37 -3.53 13.39 14.59
N VAL A 38 -2.21 13.27 14.50
CA VAL A 38 -1.54 12.30 13.62
C VAL A 38 -0.65 11.38 14.43
N ASP A 39 -0.95 10.09 14.41
CA ASP A 39 -0.15 9.06 15.08
C ASP A 39 0.40 8.04 14.07
N MET A 40 1.66 7.67 14.24
CA MET A 40 2.29 6.64 13.41
C MET A 40 1.82 5.25 13.84
N LEU A 41 1.24 4.49 12.91
CA LEU A 41 0.74 3.13 13.16
C LEU A 41 1.70 2.04 12.73
N MET A 42 2.37 2.22 11.59
CA MET A 42 3.25 1.20 11.01
C MET A 42 4.44 1.85 10.33
N PHE A 43 5.63 1.33 10.61
CA PHE A 43 6.88 1.73 9.98
C PHE A 43 7.85 0.55 10.00
N ASN A 44 8.43 0.20 8.86
CA ASN A 44 9.42 -0.87 8.79
C ASN A 44 10.79 -0.30 8.39
N LYS A 45 11.77 -0.44 9.28
CA LYS A 45 13.15 0.02 9.08
C LYS A 45 13.86 -0.71 7.93
N ASN A 46 13.46 -1.96 7.66
CA ASN A 46 14.12 -2.87 6.73
C ASN A 46 13.40 -2.97 5.38
N PHE A 47 13.12 -1.83 4.76
CA PHE A 47 12.52 -1.77 3.43
C PHE A 47 13.56 -1.63 2.31
N ASN A 48 13.10 -1.80 1.07
CA ASN A 48 13.89 -1.48 -0.12
C ASN A 48 14.46 -0.06 0.00
N THR A 49 15.70 0.15 -0.47
CA THR A 49 16.34 1.47 -0.49
C THR A 49 15.92 2.31 -1.70
N LYS A 50 15.17 1.71 -2.64
CA LYS A 50 14.70 2.32 -3.88
C LYS A 50 13.36 3.02 -3.68
N ALA A 51 13.21 4.20 -4.27
CA ALA A 51 12.01 5.02 -4.13
C ALA A 51 10.71 4.25 -4.41
N VAL A 52 9.69 4.50 -3.59
CA VAL A 52 8.33 4.05 -3.86
C VAL A 52 7.72 4.97 -4.91
N THR A 53 7.37 4.48 -6.09
CA THR A 53 6.84 5.32 -7.18
C THR A 53 5.31 5.28 -7.27
N GLN A 54 4.70 4.16 -6.88
CA GLN A 54 3.25 4.01 -6.84
C GLN A 54 2.84 3.06 -5.70
N MET A 55 1.67 3.29 -5.12
CA MET A 55 1.06 2.41 -4.13
C MET A 55 -0.44 2.31 -4.33
N GLU A 56 -1.00 1.13 -4.05
CA GLU A 56 -2.44 0.91 -4.05
C GLU A 56 -2.84 -0.14 -3.02
N VAL A 57 -3.93 0.10 -2.28
CA VAL A 57 -4.49 -0.87 -1.32
C VAL A 57 -5.71 -1.52 -1.94
N ILE A 58 -5.80 -2.85 -1.89
CA ILE A 58 -7.07 -3.54 -2.13
C ILE A 58 -7.82 -3.60 -0.81
N ALA A 59 -8.81 -2.73 -0.65
CA ALA A 59 -9.45 -2.49 0.64
C ALA A 59 -10.13 -3.74 1.23
N GLU A 60 -10.69 -4.62 0.40
CA GLU A 60 -11.41 -5.82 0.84
C GLU A 60 -10.47 -6.84 1.51
N GLU A 61 -9.27 -7.00 0.93
CA GLU A 61 -8.34 -8.08 1.29
C GLU A 61 -7.15 -7.60 2.15
N ASN A 62 -6.97 -6.28 2.32
CA ASN A 62 -5.82 -5.65 2.99
C ASN A 62 -4.41 -5.92 2.42
N PRO A 63 -4.16 -6.25 1.13
CA PRO A 63 -2.82 -6.14 0.58
C PRO A 63 -2.53 -4.70 0.13
N LEU A 64 -1.29 -4.27 0.37
CA LEU A 64 -0.69 -3.08 -0.19
C LEU A 64 0.23 -3.49 -1.34
N PHE A 65 -0.09 -3.03 -2.54
CA PHE A 65 0.77 -3.12 -3.72
C PHE A 65 1.70 -1.92 -3.75
N VAL A 66 2.99 -2.17 -3.98
CA VAL A 66 4.05 -1.16 -3.98
C VAL A 66 4.90 -1.34 -5.23
N LEU A 67 4.93 -0.32 -6.09
CA LEU A 67 5.90 -0.25 -7.19
C LEU A 67 7.18 0.42 -6.69
N THR A 68 8.27 -0.33 -6.72
CA THR A 68 9.61 0.14 -6.38
C THR A 68 10.62 -0.63 -7.23
N ASP A 69 11.70 0.04 -7.64
CA ASP A 69 12.73 -0.56 -8.50
C ASP A 69 12.18 -1.24 -9.77
N THR A 70 11.14 -0.64 -10.37
CA THR A 70 10.43 -1.17 -11.55
C THR A 70 9.79 -2.54 -11.36
N MET A 71 9.50 -2.94 -10.12
CA MET A 71 8.88 -4.22 -9.80
C MET A 71 7.77 -4.04 -8.76
N ILE A 72 6.73 -4.86 -8.86
CA ILE A 72 5.60 -4.84 -7.93
C ILE A 72 5.90 -5.76 -6.75
N HIS A 73 5.78 -5.20 -5.56
CA HIS A 73 5.85 -5.88 -4.28
C HIS A 73 4.48 -5.86 -3.60
N VAL A 74 4.15 -6.91 -2.86
CA VAL A 74 2.89 -7.06 -2.14
C VAL A 74 3.17 -7.22 -0.66
N TYR A 75 2.48 -6.43 0.18
CA TYR A 75 2.59 -6.44 1.62
C TYR A 75 1.24 -6.66 2.29
N ASP A 76 1.20 -7.43 3.36
CA ASP A 76 0.04 -7.50 4.27
C ASP A 76 0.07 -6.31 5.23
N ILE A 77 -1.06 -5.60 5.34
CA ILE A 77 -1.26 -4.47 6.26
C ILE A 77 -2.36 -4.71 7.31
N SER A 78 -2.88 -5.94 7.43
CA SER A 78 -3.96 -6.29 8.36
C SER A 78 -3.56 -6.16 9.85
N ARG A 79 -2.30 -6.44 10.18
CA ARG A 79 -1.78 -6.43 11.56
C ARG A 79 -1.25 -5.04 11.96
N LYS A 80 -2.17 -4.12 12.26
CA LYS A 80 -1.86 -2.77 12.75
C LYS A 80 -0.99 -2.81 14.02
N GLY A 81 -0.07 -1.86 14.15
CA GLY A 81 0.89 -1.78 15.28
C GLY A 81 2.17 -2.62 15.08
N ASN A 82 2.28 -3.37 13.98
CA ASN A 82 3.48 -4.08 13.57
C ASN A 82 4.08 -3.48 12.27
N ASN A 83 4.97 -4.23 11.63
CA ASN A 83 5.56 -3.88 10.34
C ASN A 83 4.62 -4.24 9.17
N PHE A 84 4.82 -3.57 8.02
CA PHE A 84 4.33 -4.06 6.74
C PHE A 84 4.98 -5.41 6.46
N THR A 85 4.17 -6.48 6.38
CA THR A 85 4.69 -7.84 6.24
C THR A 85 4.82 -8.17 4.76
N PHE A 86 6.03 -8.46 4.30
CA PHE A 86 6.27 -8.82 2.91
C PHE A 86 5.60 -10.16 2.57
N ILE A 87 4.78 -10.18 1.52
CA ILE A 87 4.14 -11.40 1.01
C ILE A 87 4.93 -11.91 -0.19
N TYR A 88 5.11 -11.07 -1.21
CA TYR A 88 5.62 -11.52 -2.51
C TYR A 88 6.15 -10.36 -3.37
N ASN A 89 7.05 -10.67 -4.31
CA ASN A 89 7.39 -9.80 -5.43
C ASN A 89 7.30 -10.58 -6.75
N SER A 90 6.77 -9.96 -7.79
CA SER A 90 6.59 -10.63 -9.08
C SER A 90 7.71 -10.27 -10.05
N GLN A 91 8.61 -11.21 -10.33
CA GLN A 91 9.67 -11.00 -11.33
C GLN A 91 9.12 -10.73 -12.74
N PHE A 92 7.89 -11.19 -13.04
CA PHE A 92 7.20 -10.89 -14.29
C PHE A 92 6.84 -9.42 -14.46
N THR A 93 6.81 -8.65 -13.37
CA THR A 93 6.51 -7.22 -13.38
C THR A 93 7.77 -6.36 -13.49
N LYS A 94 8.96 -6.96 -13.61
CA LYS A 94 10.22 -6.21 -13.73
C LYS A 94 10.21 -5.35 -15.00
N GLY A 95 10.59 -4.08 -14.85
CA GLY A 95 10.48 -3.06 -15.90
C GLY A 95 9.14 -2.33 -15.93
N CYS A 96 8.20 -2.66 -15.03
CA CYS A 96 6.94 -1.94 -14.88
C CYS A 96 7.20 -0.49 -14.42
N SER A 97 6.52 0.46 -15.06
CA SER A 97 6.56 1.89 -14.72
C SER A 97 5.26 2.40 -14.08
N LEU A 98 4.16 1.66 -14.26
CA LEU A 98 2.82 1.98 -13.77
C LEU A 98 1.99 0.70 -13.68
N PHE A 99 1.12 0.63 -12.68
CA PHE A 99 0.06 -0.39 -12.60
C PHE A 99 -1.29 0.26 -12.26
N THR A 100 -2.37 -0.50 -12.41
CA THR A 100 -3.70 -0.12 -11.92
C THR A 100 -4.41 -1.40 -11.48
N ASN A 101 -5.17 -1.35 -10.39
CA ASN A 101 -6.09 -2.46 -10.09
C ASN A 101 -7.35 -2.32 -10.94
N ASP A 102 -7.73 -3.39 -11.63
CA ASP A 102 -9.02 -3.54 -12.29
C ASP A 102 -9.93 -4.40 -11.40
N VAL A 103 -10.56 -3.78 -10.40
CA VAL A 103 -11.50 -4.47 -9.51
C VAL A 103 -12.83 -4.64 -10.23
N LYS A 104 -13.05 -5.81 -10.81
CA LYS A 104 -14.35 -6.19 -11.36
C LYS A 104 -15.28 -6.56 -10.22
N VAL A 105 -16.25 -5.71 -9.93
CA VAL A 105 -17.35 -6.05 -9.02
C VAL A 105 -18.13 -7.20 -9.66
N THR A 106 -17.95 -8.42 -9.14
CA THR A 106 -18.78 -9.55 -9.53
C THR A 106 -20.12 -9.37 -8.84
N THR A 107 -21.04 -8.60 -9.42
CA THR A 107 -22.44 -8.64 -9.02
C THR A 107 -22.92 -10.07 -9.28
N GLY A 108 -23.13 -10.83 -8.20
CA GLY A 108 -23.56 -12.22 -8.28
C GLY A 108 -24.91 -12.35 -8.97
N GLU A 109 -24.90 -12.62 -10.28
CA GLU A 109 -26.01 -13.31 -10.92
C GLU A 109 -25.85 -14.79 -10.62
N THR A 110 -26.38 -15.22 -9.48
CA THR A 110 -26.74 -16.62 -9.29
C THR A 110 -27.92 -16.89 -10.22
N ALA A 111 -27.64 -17.22 -11.48
CA ALA A 111 -28.63 -17.79 -12.38
C ALA A 111 -28.99 -19.18 -11.87
N ILE A 112 -29.98 -19.25 -10.97
CA ILE A 112 -30.70 -20.49 -10.68
C ILE A 112 -31.42 -20.86 -11.97
N LYS A 113 -30.84 -21.80 -12.73
CA LYS A 113 -31.58 -22.52 -13.77
C LYS A 113 -32.59 -23.42 -13.06
N ILE A 114 -33.86 -23.03 -13.12
CA ILE A 114 -35.00 -23.94 -12.96
C ILE A 114 -35.43 -24.36 -14.37
#